data_AF-A0A535XMP2-F1
#
_entry.id   AF-A0A535XMP2-F1
#
_cell.length_a   1.000
_cell.length_b   1.000
_cell.length_c   1.000
_cell.angle_alpha   90.00
_cell.angle_beta   90.00
_cell.angle_gamma   90.00
#
_symmetry.space_group_name_H-M   'P 1'
#
loop_
_entity.id
_entity.type
_entity.pdbx_description
1 polymer ?
#
loop_
_entity_poly.entity_id
_entity_poly.type
_entity_poly.pdbx_seq_one_letter_code
_entity_poly.pdbx_strand_id
1 'polypeptide(L)' 'MEEFAGVRYLMDQALVRLDAQPGDSPLKRLDPLELRRLLAEAAFREFRTLRREIDAEKPRG' A
#
# COMPACT_ATOMS: atom_id res chain seq x y z
N MET A 1 -14.12 7.14 3.10
CA MET A 1 -14.14 5.77 3.67
C MET A 1 -13.51 4.74 2.71
N GLU A 2 -13.75 4.81 1.40
CA GLU A 2 -13.17 3.85 0.43
C GLU A 2 -11.64 3.85 0.37
N GLU A 3 -10.98 5.02 0.41
CA GLU A 3 -9.51 5.08 0.35
C GLU A 3 -8.84 4.37 1.52
N PHE A 4 -9.41 4.46 2.73
CA PHE A 4 -8.92 3.74 3.90
C PHE A 4 -9.10 2.22 3.78
N ALA A 5 -10.23 1.77 3.21
CA ALA A 5 -10.48 0.35 2.96
C ALA A 5 -9.51 -0.19 1.90
N GLY A 6 -9.27 0.58 0.84
CA GLY A 6 -8.30 0.24 -0.20
C GLY A 6 -6.87 0.16 0.33
N VAL A 7 -6.44 1.14 1.13
CA VAL A 7 -5.11 1.13 1.77
C VAL A 7 -4.93 -0.09 2.67
N ARG A 8 -5.94 -0.42 3.48
CA ARG A 8 -5.90 -1.61 4.33
C ARG A 8 -5.75 -2.88 3.50
N TYR A 9 -6.51 -3.01 2.42
CA TYR A 9 -6.42 -4.16 1.52
C TYR A 9 -5.01 -4.33 0.91
N LEU A 10 -4.41 -3.25 0.39
CA LEU A 10 -3.06 -3.30 -0.17
C LEU A 10 -2.01 -3.64 0.89
N MET A 11 -2.15 -3.09 2.10
CA MET A 11 -1.27 -3.39 3.22
C MET A 11 -1.37 -4.87 3.62
N ASP A 12 -2.59 -5.42 3.76
CA ASP A 12 -2.81 -6.82 4.13
C ASP A 12 -2.20 -7.76 3.07
N GLN A 13 -2.36 -7.45 1.78
CA GLN A 13 -1.72 -8.18 0.68
C GLN A 13 -0.19 -8.12 0.75
N ALA A 14 0.38 -6.96 1.06
CA ALA A 14 1.82 -6.80 1.19
C ALA A 14 2.40 -7.61 2.37
N LEU A 15 1.68 -7.66 3.50
CA LEU A 15 2.05 -8.46 4.66
C LEU A 15 2.05 -9.96 4.34
N VAL A 16 0.99 -10.46 3.68
CA VAL A 16 0.90 -11.87 3.24
C VAL A 16 2.06 -12.23 2.30
N ARG A 17 2.37 -11.36 1.33
CA ARG A 17 3.50 -11.58 0.41
C ARG A 17 4.84 -11.56 1.13
N LEU A 18 5.02 -10.65 2.08
CA LEU A 18 6.26 -10.57 2.86
C LEU A 18 6.47 -11.85 3.66
N ASP A 19 5.44 -12.36 4.32
CA ASP A 19 5.50 -13.59 5.09
C ASP A 19 5.90 -14.79 4.20
N ALA A 20 5.26 -14.90 3.02
CA ALA A 20 5.51 -15.95 2.05
C ALA A 20 6.90 -15.87 1.34
N GLN A 21 7.65 -14.78 1.49
CA GLN A 21 8.97 -14.66 0.84
C GLN A 21 9.99 -15.60 1.49
N PRO A 22 10.65 -16.48 0.71
CA PRO A 22 11.77 -17.27 1.19
C PRO A 22 12.98 -16.36 1.41
N GLY A 23 13.56 -16.41 2.61
CA GLY A 23 14.73 -15.61 2.99
C GLY A 23 14.44 -14.50 4.00
N ASP A 24 15.54 -13.90 4.48
CA ASP A 24 15.51 -12.85 5.49
C ASP A 24 15.40 -11.47 4.83
N SER A 25 14.15 -11.07 4.57
CA SER A 25 13.85 -9.73 4.06
C SER A 25 14.13 -8.69 5.15
N PRO A 26 14.83 -7.58 4.85
CA PRO A 26 15.04 -6.50 5.81
C PRO A 26 13.75 -5.97 6.44
N LEU A 27 12.64 -6.03 5.71
CA LEU A 27 11.32 -5.62 6.20
C LEU A 27 10.79 -6.52 7.33
N LYS A 28 11.19 -7.80 7.38
CA LYS A 28 10.82 -8.73 8.47
C LYS A 28 11.53 -8.41 9.79
N ARG A 29 12.61 -7.62 9.75
CA ARG A 29 13.39 -7.20 10.93
C ARG A 29 12.89 -5.91 11.56
N LEU A 30 11.96 -5.22 10.90
CA LEU A 30 11.36 -3.98 11.41
C LEU A 30 10.39 -4.26 12.55
N ASP A 31 10.21 -3.28 13.42
CA ASP A 31 9.13 -3.32 14.40
C ASP A 31 7.77 -3.41 13.69
N PRO A 32 6.80 -4.22 14.18
CA PRO A 32 5.51 -4.38 13.53
C PRO A 32 4.73 -3.07 13.30
N LEU A 33 4.86 -2.08 14.20
CA LEU A 33 4.21 -0.79 14.05
C LEU A 33 4.89 0.03 12.95
N GLU A 34 6.22 0.02 12.91
CA GLU A 34 7.00 0.69 11.87
C GLU A 34 6.72 0.11 10.49
N LEU A 35 6.70 -1.23 10.36
CA LEU A 35 6.35 -1.93 9.13
C LEU A 35 4.95 -1.54 8.65
N ARG A 36 3.95 -1.56 9.55
CA ARG A 36 2.57 -1.13 9.22
C ARG A 36 2.51 0.31 8.76
N ARG A 37 3.24 1.22 9.41
CA ARG A 37 3.30 2.63 9.02
C ARG A 37 3.87 2.78 7.60
N LEU A 38 4.99 2.14 7.31
CA LEU A 38 5.64 2.21 6.00
C LEU A 38 4.75 1.64 4.90
N LEU A 39 4.10 0.50 5.15
CA LEU A 39 3.16 -0.10 4.19
C LEU A 39 1.93 0.77 3.95
N ALA A 40 1.35 1.36 5.01
CA ALA A 40 0.25 2.28 4.87
C ALA A 40 0.66 3.54 4.08
N GLU A 41 1.81 4.12 4.37
CA GLU A 41 2.35 5.27 3.62
C GLU A 41 2.56 4.96 2.14
N ALA A 42 3.13 3.79 1.82
CA ALA A 42 3.30 3.35 0.44
C ALA A 42 1.95 3.17 -0.27
N ALA A 43 1.00 2.48 0.36
CA ALA A 43 -0.33 2.27 -0.18
C ALA A 43 -1.11 3.58 -0.38
N PHE A 44 -0.99 4.55 0.54
CA PHE A 44 -1.58 5.88 0.37
C PHE A 44 -0.99 6.63 -0.84
N ARG A 45 0.32 6.52 -1.07
CA ARG A 45 0.96 7.13 -2.25
C ARG A 45 0.41 6.51 -3.53
N GLU A 46 0.33 5.19 -3.59
CA GLU A 46 -0.21 4.45 -4.74
C GLU A 46 -1.66 4.83 -5.04
N PHE A 47 -2.53 4.87 -4.03
CA PHE A 47 -3.92 5.33 -4.19
C PHE A 47 -4.03 6.75 -4.72
N ARG A 48 -3.19 7.67 -4.23
CA ARG A 48 -3.18 9.06 -4.72
C ARG A 48 -2.71 9.16 -6.16
N THR A 49 -1.71 8.37 -6.55
CA THR A 49 -1.25 8.30 -7.94
C THR A 49 -2.37 7.78 -8.84
N LEU A 50 -2.98 6.65 -8.49
CA LEU A 50 -4.08 6.07 -9.25
C LEU A 50 -5.27 7.04 -9.38
N ARG A 51 -5.62 7.74 -8.30
CA ARG A 51 -6.67 8.76 -8.32
C ARG A 51 -6.36 9.88 -9.34
N ARG A 52 -5.12 10.37 -9.34
CA ARG A 52 -4.68 11.42 -10.28
C ARG A 52 -4.71 10.94 -11.72
N GLU A 53 -4.33 9.70 -11.98
CA GLU A 53 -4.39 9.09 -13.32
C GLU A 53 -5.84 9.00 -13.80
N ILE A 54 -6.75 8.48 -12.96
CA ILE A 54 -8.19 8.43 -13.26
C ILE A 54 -8.74 9.83 -13.53
N ASP A 55 -8.38 10.83 -12.72
CA ASP A 55 -8.85 12.19 -12.90
C ASP A 55 -8.24 12.87 -14.14
N ALA A 56 -7.03 12.47 -14.56
CA ALA A 56 -6.40 12.93 -15.79
C ALA A 56 -7.03 12.31 -17.05
N GLU A 57 -7.55 11.09 -16.95
CA GLU A 57 -8.24 10.38 -18.03
C GLU A 57 -9.73 10.78 -18.18
N LYS A 58 -10.30 11.49 -17.20
CA LYS A 58 -11.67 12.01 -17.32
C LYS A 58 -11.73 13.01 -18.48
N PRO A 59 -12.69 12.85 -19.42
CA PRO A 59 -12.85 13.80 -20.51
C PRO A 59 -13.12 15.19 -19.90
N ARG A 60 -12.26 16.15 -20.24
CA ARG A 60 -12.59 17.57 -20.06
C ARG A 60 -13.78 17.81 -20.99
N GLY A 61 -14.92 18.16 -20.41
CA GLY A 61 -16.15 18.43 -21.15
C GLY A 61 -15.95 19.42 -22.29
#